data_AF-A0A8H7LMZ9-F1
#
_entry.id   AF-A0A8H7LMZ9-F1
#
_cell.length_a   1.000
_cell.length_b   1.000
_cell.length_c   1.000
_cell.angle_alpha   90.00
_cell.angle_beta   90.00
_cell.angle_gamma   90.00
#
_symmetry.space_group_name_H-M   'P 1'
#
loop_
_entity.id
_entity.type
_entity.pdbx_description
1 polymer ?
#
loop_
_entity_poly.entity_id
_entity_poly.type
_entity_poly.pdbx_seq_one_letter_code
_entity_poly.pdbx_strand_id
1 'polypeptide(L)'
;MSLEPGRYFIQSLKNSSYFAGTGPVPPVWPPYPAPLRLVEGFIKDIFEVKSDGDNKYTMRVRSLWVGHDGDANVKLVGQGGNPVTWSVESTNGEGQFRIKVPNSNKAWTVSSEGYYTPIQLEEENGTALQEWKIYPIE
;
A
#
# COMPACT_ATOMS: atom_id res chain seq x y z
N MET A 1 12.07 -5.39 -12.44
CA MET A 1 12.26 -6.47 -11.45
C MET A 1 10.90 -6.76 -10.82
N SER A 2 10.51 -8.03 -10.69
CA SER A 2 9.26 -8.42 -10.03
C SER A 2 9.44 -8.47 -8.51
N LEU A 3 8.38 -8.21 -7.76
CA LEU A 3 8.36 -8.37 -6.31
C LEU A 3 8.05 -9.84 -5.98
N GLU A 4 8.84 -10.46 -5.10
CA GLU A 4 8.54 -11.83 -4.65
C GLU A 4 7.30 -11.85 -3.73
N PRO A 5 6.51 -12.93 -3.69
CA PRO A 5 5.50 -13.12 -2.66
C PRO A 5 6.12 -13.23 -1.27
N GLY A 6 5.47 -12.66 -0.25
CA GLY A 6 6.04 -12.65 1.09
C GLY A 6 5.41 -11.63 2.03
N ARG A 7 6.13 -11.31 3.10
CA ARG A 7 5.72 -10.32 4.10
C ARG A 7 6.64 -9.11 4.01
N TYR A 8 6.07 -7.93 3.94
CA TYR A 8 6.81 -6.70 3.64
C TYR A 8 6.41 -5.55 4.54
N PHE A 9 7.35 -4.63 4.73
CA PHE A 9 7.05 -3.24 5.06
C PHE A 9 7.08 -2.41 3.78
N ILE A 10 6.18 -1.42 3.71
CA ILE A 10 6.08 -0.49 2.59
C ILE A 10 6.39 0.91 3.13
N GLN A 11 7.53 1.47 2.74
CA GLN A 11 8.05 2.75 3.24
C GLN A 11 7.91 3.82 2.16
N SER A 12 7.57 5.04 2.56
CA SER A 12 7.57 6.17 1.63
C SER A 12 8.99 6.44 1.15
N LEU A 13 9.20 6.53 -0.17
CA LEU A 13 10.51 6.88 -0.71
C LEU A 13 10.86 8.36 -0.41
N LYS A 14 9.83 9.22 -0.42
CA LYS A 14 9.99 10.65 -0.15
C LYS A 14 10.44 10.93 1.28
N ASN A 15 9.89 10.21 2.26
CA ASN A 15 10.23 10.36 3.68
C ASN A 15 10.32 9.00 4.37
N SER A 16 11.56 8.58 4.65
CA SER A 16 11.86 7.27 5.24
C SER A 16 11.40 7.10 6.69
N SER A 17 10.96 8.15 7.37
CA SER A 17 10.35 8.02 8.70
C SER A 17 8.94 7.42 8.62
N TYR A 18 8.30 7.44 7.44
CA TYR A 18 6.92 7.03 7.26
C TYR A 18 6.73 5.76 6.42
N PHE A 19 5.66 5.06 6.76
CA PHE A 19 5.25 3.78 6.20
C PHE A 19 3.79 3.84 5.76
N ALA A 20 3.41 2.99 4.81
CA ALA A 20 2.01 2.70 4.59
C ALA A 20 1.47 1.87 5.77
N GLY A 21 0.34 2.27 6.31
CA GLY A 21 -0.32 1.54 7.38
C GLY A 21 -1.66 2.13 7.74
N THR A 22 -2.39 1.45 8.60
CA THR A 22 -3.72 1.85 9.05
C THR A 22 -3.68 2.71 10.31
N GLY A 23 -2.57 2.64 11.05
CA GLY A 23 -2.38 3.30 12.33
C GLY A 23 -3.13 2.58 13.45
N PRO A 24 -3.42 3.25 14.57
CA PRO A 24 -4.22 2.66 15.62
C PRO A 24 -5.65 2.47 15.12
N VAL A 25 -6.01 1.20 14.89
CA VAL A 25 -7.38 0.79 14.59
C VAL A 25 -8.00 0.24 15.88
N PRO A 26 -9.19 0.71 16.30
CA PRO A 26 -9.87 0.16 17.46
C PRO A 26 -10.04 -1.36 17.34
N PRO A 27 -9.82 -2.14 18.43
CA PRO A 27 -9.98 -3.59 18.42
C PRO A 27 -11.47 -3.97 18.49
N VAL A 28 -12.23 -3.63 17.45
CA VAL A 28 -13.66 -3.93 17.30
C VAL A 28 -13.87 -5.09 16.32
N TRP A 29 -14.93 -5.88 16.53
CA TRP A 29 -15.31 -6.99 15.66
C TRP A 29 -16.69 -6.76 15.04
N PRO A 30 -16.86 -6.89 13.71
CA PRO A 30 -15.82 -7.20 12.72
C PRO A 30 -14.79 -6.06 12.57
N PRO A 31 -13.57 -6.34 12.08
CA PRO A 31 -12.54 -5.32 11.93
C PRO A 31 -13.01 -4.21 10.98
N TYR A 32 -12.83 -2.95 11.37
CA TYR A 32 -13.33 -1.82 10.59
C TYR A 32 -12.49 -1.61 9.31
N PRO A 33 -13.12 -1.37 8.14
CA PRO A 33 -12.42 -0.93 6.94
C PRO A 33 -11.72 0.41 7.21
N ALA A 34 -10.40 0.38 7.41
CA ALA A 34 -9.61 1.56 7.73
C ALA A 34 -8.86 2.07 6.48
N PRO A 35 -8.76 3.39 6.25
CA PRO A 35 -7.92 3.92 5.19
C PRO A 35 -6.45 3.60 5.48
N LEU A 36 -5.67 3.39 4.43
CA LEU A 36 -4.22 3.41 4.52
C LEU A 36 -3.75 4.85 4.59
N ARG A 37 -2.71 5.08 5.38
CA ARG A 37 -2.15 6.38 5.71
C ARG A 37 -0.64 6.28 5.84
N LEU A 38 0.03 7.43 5.86
CA LEU A 38 1.38 7.54 6.36
C LEU A 38 1.41 7.37 7.88
N VAL A 39 2.18 6.41 8.36
CA VAL A 39 2.35 6.09 9.78
C VAL A 39 3.83 6.00 10.13
N GLU A 40 4.18 6.25 11.40
CA GLU A 40 5.55 6.14 11.88
C GLU A 40 5.96 4.68 12.07
N GLY A 41 7.28 4.43 12.09
CA GLY A 41 7.85 3.08 12.10
C GLY A 41 7.43 2.19 13.28
N PHE A 42 6.99 2.73 14.42
CA PHE A 42 6.53 1.94 15.57
C PHE A 42 5.09 1.42 15.44
N ILE A 43 4.31 1.95 14.49
CA ILE A 43 2.93 1.52 14.18
C ILE A 43 2.75 1.11 12.72
N LYS A 44 3.84 0.84 11.99
CA LYS A 44 3.79 0.32 10.63
C LYS A 44 3.09 -1.04 10.58
N ASP A 45 2.33 -1.27 9.52
CA ASP A 45 1.65 -2.54 9.31
C ASP A 45 2.52 -3.51 8.50
N ILE A 46 2.25 -4.81 8.69
CA ILE A 46 2.83 -5.88 7.89
C ILE A 46 1.89 -6.18 6.72
N PHE A 47 2.44 -6.14 5.51
CA PHE A 47 1.73 -6.47 4.29
C PHE A 47 2.05 -7.90 3.89
N GLU A 48 1.05 -8.76 3.83
CA GLU A 48 1.15 -10.07 3.19
C GLU A 48 0.85 -9.89 1.70
N VAL A 49 1.85 -10.12 0.86
CA VAL A 49 1.79 -9.94 -0.58
C VAL A 49 1.78 -11.31 -1.26
N LYS A 50 0.80 -11.53 -2.13
CA LYS A 50 0.70 -12.73 -2.97
C LYS A 50 0.71 -12.34 -4.43
N SER A 51 1.45 -13.09 -5.24
CA SER A 51 1.48 -12.88 -6.69
C SER A 51 0.26 -13.54 -7.35
N ASP A 52 -0.39 -12.78 -8.23
CA ASP A 52 -1.41 -13.24 -9.15
C ASP A 52 -0.82 -13.47 -10.57
N GLY A 53 0.51 -13.32 -10.74
CA GLY A 53 1.22 -13.36 -12.02
C GLY A 53 1.39 -11.98 -12.68
N ASP A 54 2.30 -11.85 -13.65
CA ASP A 54 2.48 -10.63 -14.48
C ASP A 54 2.60 -9.30 -13.70
N ASN A 55 3.40 -9.27 -12.62
CA ASN A 55 3.52 -8.12 -11.70
C ASN A 55 2.21 -7.66 -11.05
N LYS A 56 1.22 -8.54 -10.99
CA LYS A 56 -0.04 -8.33 -10.28
C LYS A 56 0.00 -9.04 -8.94
N TYR A 57 -0.51 -8.36 -7.92
CA TYR A 57 -0.44 -8.84 -6.56
C TYR A 57 -1.72 -8.54 -5.80
N THR A 58 -2.11 -9.44 -4.92
CA THR A 58 -3.06 -9.15 -3.85
C THR A 58 -2.31 -8.89 -2.55
N MET A 59 -2.80 -7.96 -1.75
CA MET A 59 -2.17 -7.57 -0.49
C MET A 59 -3.15 -7.66 0.67
N ARG A 60 -2.67 -8.10 1.84
CA ARG A 60 -3.43 -8.06 3.10
C ARG A 60 -2.66 -7.35 4.18
N VAL A 61 -3.43 -6.69 5.04
CA VAL A 61 -2.98 -6.29 6.38
C VAL A 61 -3.86 -7.05 7.36
N ARG A 62 -3.25 -7.87 8.20
CA ARG A 62 -3.96 -8.80 9.09
C ARG A 62 -4.89 -9.71 8.26
N SER A 63 -6.19 -9.75 8.57
CA SER A 63 -7.18 -10.56 7.86
C SER A 63 -7.92 -9.81 6.74
N LEU A 64 -7.61 -8.53 6.49
CA LEU A 64 -8.34 -7.69 5.53
C LEU A 64 -7.52 -7.44 4.26
N TRP A 65 -8.21 -7.41 3.12
CA TRP A 65 -7.60 -7.06 1.85
C TRP A 65 -7.30 -5.57 1.77
N VAL A 66 -6.17 -5.22 1.18
CA VAL A 66 -5.88 -3.84 0.78
C VAL A 66 -6.54 -3.59 -0.55
N GLY A 67 -7.44 -2.62 -0.60
CA GLY A 67 -8.19 -2.21 -1.77
C GLY A 67 -8.33 -0.69 -1.82
N HIS A 68 -9.39 -0.22 -2.46
CA HIS A 68 -9.64 1.20 -2.64
C HIS A 68 -11.14 1.51 -2.66
N ASP A 69 -11.47 2.76 -2.38
CA ASP A 69 -12.83 3.29 -2.51
C ASP A 69 -13.03 3.93 -3.89
N GLY A 70 -13.25 3.09 -4.90
CA GLY A 70 -13.23 3.52 -6.30
C GLY A 70 -11.91 4.22 -6.62
N ASP A 71 -11.98 5.45 -7.11
CA ASP A 71 -10.82 6.17 -7.61
C ASP A 71 -10.19 7.14 -6.59
N ALA A 72 -10.55 7.04 -5.30
CA ALA A 72 -10.19 8.05 -4.31
C ALA A 72 -9.09 7.60 -3.33
N ASN A 73 -9.44 6.73 -2.37
CA ASN A 73 -8.56 6.40 -1.24
C ASN A 73 -8.19 4.92 -1.23
N VAL A 74 -6.94 4.63 -0.87
CA VAL A 74 -6.49 3.27 -0.57
C VAL A 74 -6.96 2.92 0.85
N LYS A 75 -7.59 1.76 1.01
CA LYS A 75 -8.17 1.33 2.29
C LYS A 75 -8.19 -0.18 2.45
N LEU A 76 -8.35 -0.65 3.68
CA LEU A 76 -8.74 -2.02 3.93
C LEU A 76 -10.19 -2.23 3.49
N VAL A 77 -10.44 -3.30 2.75
CA VAL A 77 -11.78 -3.77 2.40
C VAL A 77 -12.38 -4.49 3.60
N GLY A 78 -13.67 -4.29 3.85
CA GLY A 78 -14.37 -4.93 4.97
C GLY A 78 -14.32 -6.46 4.93
N GLN A 79 -14.56 -7.08 6.09
CA GLN A 79 -14.56 -8.53 6.22
C GLN A 79 -15.51 -9.20 5.21
N GLY A 80 -15.04 -10.27 4.57
CA GLY A 80 -15.78 -10.94 3.49
C GLY A 80 -15.66 -10.25 2.13
N GLY A 81 -14.94 -9.12 2.04
CA GLY A 81 -14.62 -8.47 0.79
C GLY A 81 -13.74 -9.32 -0.12
N ASN A 82 -13.82 -9.03 -1.42
CA ASN A 82 -13.02 -9.70 -2.43
C ASN A 82 -11.56 -9.21 -2.41
N PRO A 83 -10.59 -10.06 -2.80
CA PRO A 83 -9.24 -9.60 -3.07
C PRO A 83 -9.24 -8.49 -4.13
N VAL A 84 -8.37 -7.50 -3.94
CA VAL A 84 -8.13 -6.44 -4.90
C VAL A 84 -6.72 -6.60 -5.43
N THR A 85 -6.62 -6.66 -6.76
CA THR A 85 -5.35 -6.81 -7.46
C THR A 85 -4.71 -5.45 -7.70
N TRP A 86 -3.40 -5.38 -7.46
CA TRP A 86 -2.52 -4.24 -7.65
C TRP A 86 -1.42 -4.57 -8.65
N SER A 87 -1.07 -3.64 -9.54
CA SER A 87 0.17 -3.70 -10.32
C SER A 87 1.32 -3.14 -9.49
N VAL A 88 2.42 -3.87 -9.35
CA VAL A 88 3.63 -3.39 -8.65
C VAL A 88 4.79 -3.35 -9.63
N GLU A 89 5.19 -2.14 -9.99
CA GLU A 89 6.18 -1.86 -11.04
C GLU A 89 7.47 -1.33 -10.42
N SER A 90 8.62 -1.92 -10.75
CA SER A 90 9.92 -1.41 -10.30
C SER A 90 10.23 -0.06 -10.94
N THR A 91 10.74 0.88 -10.15
CA THR A 91 11.22 2.19 -10.64
C THR A 91 12.76 2.21 -10.77
N ASN A 92 13.37 3.40 -10.80
CA ASN A 92 14.79 3.57 -11.13
C ASN A 92 15.77 3.13 -10.02
N GLY A 93 15.31 2.84 -8.81
CA GLY A 93 16.15 2.42 -7.69
C GLY A 93 15.87 1.02 -7.19
N GLU A 94 16.90 0.40 -6.59
CA GLU A 94 16.78 -0.94 -6.01
C GLU A 94 15.75 -0.97 -4.88
N GLY A 95 14.81 -1.93 -4.96
CA GLY A 95 13.72 -2.07 -4.01
C GLY A 95 12.69 -0.92 -4.04
N GLN A 96 12.74 -0.06 -5.06
CA GLN A 96 11.78 1.02 -5.26
C GLN A 96 10.70 0.60 -6.26
N PHE A 97 9.45 0.84 -5.88
CA PHE A 97 8.29 0.40 -6.62
C PHE A 97 7.22 1.47 -6.66
N ARG A 98 6.38 1.38 -7.69
CA ARG A 98 5.10 2.07 -7.78
C ARG A 98 3.99 1.04 -7.68
N ILE A 99 2.98 1.32 -6.84
CA ILE A 99 1.82 0.46 -6.64
C ILE A 99 0.62 1.11 -7.31
N LYS A 100 -0.03 0.40 -8.23
CA LYS A 100 -1.03 0.96 -9.16
C LYS A 100 -2.26 0.09 -9.30
N VAL A 101 -3.37 0.70 -9.69
CA VAL A 101 -4.53 -0.05 -10.18
C VAL A 101 -4.16 -0.68 -11.54
N PRO A 102 -4.36 -2.00 -11.76
CA PRO A 102 -4.06 -2.64 -13.04
C PRO A 102 -4.80 -1.98 -14.21
N ASN A 103 -4.12 -1.81 -15.35
CA ASN A 103 -4.67 -1.16 -16.56
C ASN A 103 -5.17 0.28 -16.35
N SER A 104 -4.71 0.94 -15.28
CA SER A 104 -5.00 2.34 -14.97
C SER A 104 -3.69 3.08 -14.75
N ASN A 105 -3.72 4.40 -14.90
CA ASN A 105 -2.63 5.29 -14.58
C ASN A 105 -2.72 5.81 -13.13
N LYS A 106 -3.59 5.24 -12.30
CA LYS A 106 -3.72 5.64 -10.89
C LYS A 106 -2.75 4.88 -10.00
N ALA A 107 -1.96 5.63 -9.25
CA ALA A 107 -0.94 5.14 -8.34
C ALA A 107 -1.21 5.53 -6.89
N TRP A 108 -0.74 4.70 -5.96
CA TRP A 108 -0.69 5.03 -4.54
C TRP A 108 0.15 6.28 -4.36
N THR A 109 -0.49 7.35 -3.89
CA THR A 109 0.07 8.68 -3.78
C THR A 109 -0.14 9.23 -2.39
N VAL A 110 0.85 9.92 -1.85
CA VAL A 110 0.70 10.72 -0.63
C VAL A 110 0.64 12.19 -0.98
N SER A 111 -0.52 12.81 -0.81
CA SER A 111 -0.77 14.21 -1.17
C SER A 111 -0.06 15.21 -0.24
N SER A 112 0.39 14.75 0.93
CA SER A 112 1.21 15.54 1.86
C SER A 112 2.08 14.63 2.73
N GLU A 113 3.15 15.18 3.30
CA GLU A 113 4.12 14.46 4.14
C GLU A 113 3.72 14.43 5.62
N GLY A 114 2.44 14.69 5.92
CA GLY A 114 1.90 14.71 7.26
C GLY A 114 1.74 13.32 7.85
N TYR A 115 1.95 13.21 9.16
CA TYR A 115 1.55 12.02 9.91
C TYR A 115 0.05 11.79 9.78
N TYR A 116 -0.36 10.53 9.57
CA TYR A 116 -1.74 10.12 9.26
C TYR A 116 -2.34 10.66 7.97
N THR A 117 -1.56 11.25 7.07
CA THR A 117 -2.05 11.61 5.73
C THR A 117 -2.53 10.35 5.01
N PRO A 118 -3.78 10.31 4.51
CA PRO A 118 -4.28 9.18 3.73
C PRO A 118 -3.48 8.93 2.46
N ILE A 119 -3.32 7.66 2.10
CA ILE A 119 -2.81 7.27 0.79
C ILE A 119 -3.98 7.29 -0.19
N GLN A 120 -3.82 8.06 -1.26
CA GLN A 120 -4.84 8.31 -2.27
C GLN A 120 -4.44 7.66 -3.59
N LEU A 121 -5.41 7.49 -4.48
CA LEU A 121 -5.18 7.12 -5.87
C LEU A 121 -5.16 8.39 -6.70
N GLU A 122 -4.00 8.73 -7.23
CA GLU A 122 -3.83 9.89 -8.13
C GLU A 122 -3.18 9.45 -9.44
N GLU A 123 -3.38 10.27 -10.46
CA GLU A 123 -2.76 10.11 -11.77
C GLU A 123 -1.24 10.04 -11.63
N GLU A 124 -0.61 9.11 -12.35
CA GLU A 124 0.83 8.94 -12.34
C GLU A 124 1.53 10.21 -12.80
N ASN A 125 2.44 10.72 -11.97
CA ASN A 125 3.19 11.95 -12.20
C ASN A 125 4.70 11.77 -12.04
N GLY A 126 5.15 10.54 -11.74
CA GLY A 126 6.58 10.19 -11.65
C GLY A 126 7.30 10.81 -10.46
N THR A 127 6.57 11.34 -9.47
CA THR A 127 7.18 11.95 -8.28
C THR A 127 7.50 10.90 -7.21
N ALA A 128 8.44 11.21 -6.33
CA ALA A 128 8.76 10.37 -5.16
C ALA A 128 7.59 10.20 -4.17
N LEU A 129 6.50 10.99 -4.30
CA LEU A 129 5.26 10.83 -3.54
C LEU A 129 4.45 9.60 -3.98
N GLN A 130 4.78 9.03 -5.15
CA GLN A 130 4.16 7.83 -5.71
C GLN A 130 5.08 6.60 -5.63
N GLU A 131 6.26 6.77 -5.04
CA GLU A 131 7.28 5.73 -5.01
C GLU A 131 7.48 5.22 -3.58
N TRP A 132 7.63 3.91 -3.49
CA TRP A 132 7.63 3.17 -2.25
C TRP A 132 8.83 2.25 -2.22
N LYS A 133 9.53 2.23 -1.10
CA LYS A 133 10.52 1.20 -0.83
C LYS A 133 9.80 0.00 -0.21
N ILE A 134 9.83 -1.14 -0.89
CA ILE A 134 9.22 -2.38 -0.42
C ILE A 134 10.36 -3.31 -0.02
N TYR A 135 10.44 -3.66 1.26
CA TYR A 135 11.52 -4.50 1.77
C TYR A 135 10.98 -5.62 2.67
N PRO A 136 11.56 -6.83 2.55
CA PRO A 136 11.05 -8.02 3.21
C PRO A 136 11.19 -7.93 4.72
N ILE A 137 10.31 -8.63 5.42
CA ILE A 137 10.44 -8.92 6.85
C ILE A 137 11.16 -10.26 6.94
N GLU A 138 12.31 -10.28 7.62
CA GLU A 138 13.03 -11.51 7.99
C GLU A 138 12.20 -12.41 8.94
#